data_AF-A0A383BJC4-F1
#
_entry.id   AF-A0A383BJC4-F1
#
_cell.length_a   1.000
_cell.length_b   1.000
_cell.length_c   1.000
_cell.angle_alpha   90.00
_cell.angle_beta   90.00
_cell.angle_gamma   90.00
#
_symmetry.space_group_name_H-M   'P 1'
#
loop_
_entity.id
_entity.type
_entity.pdbx_description
1 polymer ?
#
loop_
_entity_poly.entity_id
_entity_poly.type
_entity_poly.pdbx_seq_one_letter_code
_entity_poly.pdbx_strand_id
1 'polypeptide(L)' 'KVKVKKVNTSNVKGKLKSFRGSLGRRSNYKKAFVTLEDGQTIDINAGV' A
#
# COMPACT_ATOMS: atom_id res chain seq x y z
N LYS A 1 11.14 13.48 -10.67
CA LYS A 1 9.85 13.91 -10.08
C LYS A 1 8.75 13.44 -11.02
N VAL A 2 7.84 12.58 -10.55
CA VAL A 2 6.83 11.93 -11.41
C VAL A 2 5.50 12.69 -11.32
N LYS A 3 4.75 12.77 -12.41
CA LYS A 3 3.43 13.40 -12.47
C LYS A 3 2.35 12.33 -12.48
N VAL A 4 1.41 12.49 -11.54
CA VAL A 4 0.36 11.50 -11.27
C VAL A 4 -0.94 11.97 -11.90
N LYS A 5 -1.56 11.09 -12.69
CA LYS A 5 -2.84 11.34 -13.34
C LYS A 5 -4.02 11.04 -12.41
N LYS A 6 -3.95 9.94 -11.66
CA LYS A 6 -5.03 9.51 -10.76
C LYS A 6 -4.51 8.68 -9.60
N VAL A 7 -5.15 8.80 -8.45
CA VAL A 7 -4.92 7.93 -7.29
C VAL A 7 -6.25 7.35 -6.82
N ASN A 8 -6.30 6.02 -6.69
CA ASN A 8 -7.40 5.31 -6.06
C ASN A 8 -6.91 4.73 -4.73
N THR A 9 -7.67 4.94 -3.64
CA THR A 9 -7.28 4.43 -2.33
C THR A 9 -8.30 3.44 -1.79
N SER A 10 -7.82 2.49 -0.99
CA SER A 10 -8.65 1.52 -0.28
C SER A 10 -8.12 1.33 1.14
N ASN A 11 -8.99 1.46 2.13
CA ASN A 11 -8.65 1.20 3.53
C ASN A 11 -8.72 -0.31 3.80
N VAL A 12 -7.57 -0.94 4.03
CA VAL A 12 -7.49 -2.36 4.35
C VAL A 12 -7.42 -2.52 5.86
N LYS A 13 -8.49 -3.11 6.41
CA LYS A 13 -8.52 -3.46 7.83
C LYS A 13 -7.59 -4.66 8.07
N GLY A 14 -6.73 -4.55 9.09
CA GLY A 14 -5.88 -5.63 9.52
C GLY A 14 -6.70 -6.81 10.04
N LYS A 15 -6.24 -8.02 9.73
CA LYS A 15 -6.89 -9.27 10.15
C LYS A 15 -6.70 -9.49 11.65
N LEU A 16 -7.71 -10.06 12.29
CA LEU A 16 -7.58 -10.67 13.61
C LEU A 16 -6.59 -11.84 13.50
N LYS A 17 -5.71 -11.97 14.48
CA LYS A 17 -4.69 -13.00 14.56
C LYS A 17 -4.61 -13.52 15.99
N SER A 18 -4.34 -14.80 16.14
CA SER A 18 -4.03 -15.38 17.45
C SER A 18 -2.57 -15.77 17.47
N PHE A 19 -1.89 -15.48 18.58
CA PHE A 19 -0.55 -15.96 18.86
C PHE A 19 -0.47 -16.43 20.32
N ARG A 20 -0.07 -17.69 20.53
CA ARG A 20 0.06 -18.33 21.84
C ARG A 20 -1.17 -18.15 22.75
N GLY A 21 -2.38 -18.26 22.17
CA GLY A 21 -3.65 -18.12 22.89
C GLY A 21 -4.13 -16.67 23.08
N SER A 22 -3.32 -15.66 22.78
CA SER A 22 -3.74 -14.26 22.84
C SER A 22 -4.30 -13.78 21.49
N LEU A 23 -5.46 -13.13 21.52
CA LEU A 23 -6.08 -12.50 20.35
C LEU A 23 -5.50 -11.10 20.15
N GLY A 24 -4.87 -10.90 19.01
CA GLY A 24 -4.39 -9.61 18.54
C GLY A 24 -4.94 -9.25 17.17
N ARG A 25 -4.62 -8.05 16.70
CA ARG A 25 -5.01 -7.60 15.36
C ARG A 25 -3.81 -6.98 14.67
N ARG A 26 -3.62 -7.28 13.38
CA ARG A 26 -2.62 -6.59 12.58
C ARG A 26 -3.01 -5.12 12.39
N SER A 27 -2.03 -4.24 12.22
CA SER A 27 -2.27 -2.84 11.94
C SER A 27 -3.06 -2.67 10.63
N ASN A 28 -3.99 -1.72 10.62
CA ASN A 28 -4.67 -1.31 9.40
C ASN A 28 -3.68 -0.57 8.51
N TYR A 29 -3.88 -0.64 7.20
CA TYR A 29 -3.11 0.15 6.25
C TYR A 29 -4.01 0.67 5.13
N LYS A 30 -3.64 1.82 4.57
CA LYS A 30 -4.30 2.35 3.38
C LYS A 30 -3.47 1.93 2.17
N LYS A 31 -4.09 1.19 1.26
CA LYS A 31 -3.49 0.84 -0.03
C LYS A 31 -3.83 1.93 -1.04
N ALA A 32 -2.84 2.37 -1.80
CA ALA A 32 -3.03 3.31 -2.90
C ALA A 32 -2.61 2.65 -4.22
N PHE A 33 -3.46 2.80 -5.24
CA PHE A 33 -3.16 2.47 -6.62
C PHE A 33 -2.98 3.79 -7.38
N VAL A 34 -1.83 3.96 -8.02
CA VAL A 34 -1.42 5.22 -8.63
C VAL A 34 -1.28 5.01 -10.13
N THR A 35 -1.96 5.83 -10.92
CA THR A 35 -1.84 5.87 -12.38
C THR A 35 -0.99 7.07 -12.78
N LEU A 36 0.09 6.80 -13.51
CA LEU A 36 1.02 7.81 -13.99
C LEU A 36 0.59 8.34 -15.36
N GLU A 37 1.20 9.44 -15.77
CA GLU A 37 1.13 9.89 -17.17
C GLU A 37 2.01 9.00 -18.06
N ASP A 38 1.64 8.93 -19.34
CA ASP A 38 2.28 8.02 -20.30
C ASP A 38 3.79 8.32 -20.45
N GLY A 39 4.60 7.27 -20.52
CA GLY A 39 6.06 7.37 -20.63
C GLY A 39 6.80 7.62 -19.31
N GLN A 40 6.11 7.77 -18.17
CA GLN A 40 6.75 7.91 -16.87
C GLN A 40 6.82 6.56 -16.14
N THR A 41 8.03 6.15 -15.79
CA THR A 41 8.28 4.92 -15.04
C THR A 41 8.81 5.24 -13.65
N ILE A 42 8.44 4.41 -12.67
CA ILE A 42 9.02 4.44 -11.33
C ILE A 42 9.99 3.26 -11.27
N ASP A 43 11.27 3.55 -11.05
CA ASP A 43 12.24 2.51 -10.68
C ASP A 43 12.13 2.25 -9.17
N ILE A 44 11.64 1.05 -8.83
CA ILE A 44 11.33 0.64 -7.44
C ILE A 44 12.57 0.00 -6.77
N ASN A 45 13.62 -0.32 -7.53
CA ASN A 45 14.80 -1.05 -7.03
C ASN A 45 15.94 -0.16 -6.55
N ALA A 46 15.84 1.17 -6.63
CA ALA A 46 16.91 2.09 -6.24
C ALA A 46 17.06 2.28 -4.71
N GLY A 47 16.36 1.50 -3.87
CA GLY A 47 16.52 1.59 -2.42
C GLY A 47 15.79 0.47 -1.68
N VAL A 48 16.50 -0.63 -1.42
CA VAL A 48 16.30 -1.44 -0.22
C VAL A 48 17.13 -0.84 0.90
#